data_AF-A0AAV1KZ31-F1
#
_entry.id   AF-A0AAV1KZ31-F1
#
_cell.length_a   1.000
_cell.length_b   1.000
_cell.length_c   1.000
_cell.angle_alpha   90.00
_cell.angle_beta   90.00
_cell.angle_gamma   90.00
#
_symmetry.space_group_name_H-M   'P 1'
#
loop_
_entity.id
_entity.type
_entity.pdbx_description
1 polymer ?
#
loop_
_entity_poly.entity_id
_entity_poly.type
_entity_poly.pdbx_seq_one_letter_code
_entity_poly.pdbx_strand_id
1 'polypeptide(L)'
;MSTDNNDWGCCSDNPDTEEYILCQKCSKKFHVACLSSPSIIKPSEFSTWECPLYTSLRPKTGHNDNTPVRFNPNVTVRASKRQALQSPPIIGASAVEVRGIMQENCKNITSKIDSLTISISSELKSVKE
;
A
#
# COMPACT_ATOMS: atom_id res chain seq x y z
N MET A 1 -26.59 -33.12 -3.96
CA MET A 1 -25.93 -33.02 -2.64
C MET A 1 -25.04 -31.79 -2.71
N SER A 2 -25.55 -30.66 -2.22
CA SER A 2 -24.87 -29.36 -2.29
C SER A 2 -24.28 -29.06 -0.93
N THR A 3 -22.96 -29.00 -0.84
CA THR A 3 -22.23 -28.29 0.22
C THR A 3 -20.94 -27.74 -0.38
N ASP A 4 -21.10 -26.69 -1.18
CA ASP A 4 -20.03 -25.74 -1.48
C ASP A 4 -19.64 -25.04 -0.17
N ASN A 5 -18.62 -25.55 0.52
CA ASN A 5 -17.92 -24.78 1.54
C ASN A 5 -16.61 -24.29 0.90
N ASN A 6 -16.70 -23.13 0.24
CA ASN A 6 -15.55 -22.42 -0.34
C ASN A 6 -14.57 -22.03 0.77
N ASP A 7 -13.60 -22.91 1.03
CA ASP A 7 -12.58 -22.73 2.06
C ASP A 7 -11.39 -21.88 1.55
N TRP A 8 -11.69 -20.90 0.69
CA TRP A 8 -10.73 -19.97 0.11
C TRP A 8 -10.56 -18.73 0.99
N GLY A 9 -9.31 -18.30 1.12
CA GLY A 9 -8.94 -17.10 1.86
C GLY A 9 -8.56 -15.90 0.98
N CYS A 10 -8.57 -16.06 -0.35
CA CYS A 10 -8.08 -15.05 -1.29
C CYS A 10 -9.14 -14.41 -2.20
N CYS A 11 -10.04 -15.19 -2.79
CA CYS A 11 -11.09 -14.72 -3.70
C CYS A 11 -12.34 -15.59 -3.57
N SER A 12 -13.47 -15.10 -4.08
CA SER A 12 -14.75 -15.81 -4.06
C SER A 12 -14.94 -16.76 -5.23
N ASP A 13 -14.12 -16.60 -6.28
CA ASP A 13 -14.19 -17.39 -7.51
C ASP A 13 -13.40 -18.69 -7.36
N ASN A 14 -13.97 -19.75 -7.93
CA ASN A 14 -13.60 -21.15 -7.69
C ASN A 14 -12.97 -21.82 -8.93
N PRO A 15 -11.90 -21.30 -9.55
CA PRO A 15 -11.18 -22.08 -10.54
C PRO A 15 -10.34 -23.14 -9.81
N ASP A 16 -10.92 -24.33 -9.59
CA ASP A 16 -10.26 -25.51 -8.99
C ASP A 16 -9.00 -26.01 -9.77
N THR A 17 -8.63 -25.32 -10.85
CA THR A 17 -7.50 -25.64 -11.73
C THR A 17 -6.22 -24.86 -11.43
N GLU A 18 -6.25 -23.88 -10.52
CA GLU A 18 -5.07 -23.05 -10.22
C GLU A 18 -4.19 -23.63 -9.09
N GLU A 19 -2.88 -23.43 -9.19
CA GLU A 19 -1.95 -23.77 -8.10
C GLU A 19 -2.32 -23.00 -6.82
N TYR A 20 -2.44 -23.73 -5.71
CA TYR A 20 -2.82 -23.16 -4.43
C TYR A 20 -1.85 -23.55 -3.31
N ILE A 21 -1.84 -22.72 -2.27
CA ILE A 21 -1.10 -22.93 -1.04
C ILE A 21 -2.07 -22.92 0.15
N LEU A 22 -1.78 -23.78 1.13
CA LEU A 22 -2.54 -23.88 2.37
C LEU A 22 -1.84 -23.10 3.49
N CYS A 23 -2.60 -22.27 4.20
CA CYS A 23 -2.11 -21.66 5.42
C CYS A 23 -2.08 -22.69 6.56
N GLN A 24 -0.92 -22.87 7.20
CA GLN A 24 -0.77 -23.82 8.32
C GLN A 24 -1.56 -23.45 9.59
N LYS A 25 -2.13 -22.24 9.65
CA LYS A 25 -2.76 -21.71 10.86
C LYS A 25 -4.27 -21.61 10.77
N CYS A 26 -4.80 -21.23 9.61
CA CYS A 26 -6.24 -21.16 9.39
C CYS A 26 -6.76 -22.23 8.43
N SER A 27 -5.88 -23.08 7.89
CA SER A 27 -6.20 -24.15 6.94
C SER A 27 -6.88 -23.72 5.64
N LYS A 28 -7.04 -22.41 5.41
CA LYS A 28 -7.61 -21.85 4.19
C LYS A 28 -6.67 -22.01 3.00
N LYS A 29 -7.28 -22.18 1.83
CA LYS A 29 -6.60 -22.23 0.53
C LYS A 29 -6.42 -20.84 -0.05
N PHE A 30 -5.29 -20.60 -0.71
CA PHE A 30 -4.99 -19.35 -1.40
C PHE A 30 -4.39 -19.68 -2.77
N HIS A 31 -4.95 -19.10 -3.84
CA HIS A 31 -4.32 -19.19 -5.16
C HIS A 31 -2.96 -18.51 -5.10
N VAL A 32 -1.94 -19.13 -5.69
CA VAL A 32 -0.59 -18.54 -5.80
C VAL A 32 -0.67 -17.20 -6.54
N ALA A 33 -1.54 -17.11 -7.56
CA ALA A 33 -1.79 -15.89 -8.33
C ALA A 33 -2.41 -14.74 -7.51
N CYS A 34 -3.18 -15.05 -6.46
CA CYS A 34 -3.77 -14.02 -5.59
C CYS A 34 -2.76 -13.43 -4.59
N LEU A 35 -1.55 -13.97 -4.49
CA LEU A 35 -0.51 -13.47 -3.60
C LEU A 35 0.27 -12.35 -4.30
N SER A 36 0.52 -11.26 -3.60
CA SER A 36 1.22 -10.07 -4.16
C SER A 36 2.68 -10.35 -4.58
N SER A 37 3.22 -11.54 -4.28
CA SER A 37 4.59 -11.92 -4.62
C SER A 37 4.67 -13.44 -4.88
N PRO A 38 4.09 -13.93 -5.99
CA PRO A 38 3.96 -15.37 -6.27
C PRO A 38 5.33 -16.05 -6.47
N SER A 39 6.33 -15.30 -6.96
CA SER A 39 7.68 -15.78 -7.27
C SER A 39 8.58 -16.01 -6.05
N ILE A 40 8.13 -15.67 -4.83
CA ILE A 40 8.93 -15.80 -3.61
C ILE A 40 8.73 -17.16 -2.94
N ILE A 41 7.61 -17.84 -3.20
CA ILE A 41 7.29 -19.07 -2.48
C ILE A 41 8.04 -20.24 -3.13
N LYS A 42 9.14 -20.63 -2.51
CA LYS A 42 9.86 -21.84 -2.90
C LYS A 42 9.05 -23.08 -2.49
N PRO A 43 9.12 -24.18 -3.25
CA PRO A 43 8.45 -25.42 -2.87
C PRO A 43 8.78 -25.94 -1.47
N SER A 44 9.98 -25.66 -0.98
CA SER A 44 10.42 -25.99 0.37
C SER A 44 9.71 -25.22 1.48
N GLU A 45 9.10 -24.07 1.17
CA GLU A 45 8.50 -23.16 2.15
C GLU A 45 6.98 -23.36 2.27
N PHE A 46 6.37 -24.16 1.39
CA PHE A 46 4.93 -24.49 1.43
C PHE A 46 4.48 -25.07 2.77
N SER A 47 5.35 -25.83 3.46
CA SER A 47 5.03 -26.48 4.74
C SER A 47 5.02 -25.53 5.93
N THR A 48 5.58 -24.32 5.81
CA THR A 48 5.67 -23.34 6.90
C THR A 48 4.93 -22.04 6.61
N TRP A 49 4.29 -21.96 5.45
CA TRP A 49 3.64 -20.74 5.00
C TRP A 49 2.41 -20.39 5.85
N GLU A 50 2.34 -19.12 6.25
CA GLU A 50 1.23 -18.52 6.97
C GLU A 50 0.63 -17.37 6.15
N CYS A 51 -0.69 -17.32 6.04
CA CYS A 51 -1.33 -16.29 5.23
C CYS A 51 -1.26 -14.90 5.89
N PRO A 52 -1.27 -13.81 5.10
CA PRO A 52 -1.24 -12.44 5.64
C PRO A 52 -2.38 -12.12 6.61
N LEU A 53 -3.54 -12.77 6.45
CA LEU A 53 -4.68 -12.63 7.36
C LEU A 53 -4.34 -13.12 8.76
N TYR A 54 -3.54 -14.18 8.90
CA TYR A 54 -3.13 -14.69 10.20
C TYR A 54 -1.93 -13.94 10.76
N THR A 55 -0.96 -13.58 9.91
CA THR A 55 0.24 -12.83 10.32
C THR A 55 -0.10 -11.44 10.85
N SER A 56 -1.14 -10.79 10.32
CA SER A 56 -1.62 -9.48 10.79
C SER A 56 -2.37 -9.52 12.13
N LEU A 57 -2.91 -10.68 12.52
CA LEU A 57 -3.63 -10.87 13.77
C LEU A 57 -2.72 -11.16 14.97
N ARG A 58 -1.45 -11.50 14.75
CA ARG A 58 -0.50 -11.68 15.86
C ARG A 58 -0.03 -10.31 16.35
N PRO A 59 -0.17 -10.00 17.65
CA PRO A 59 0.70 -9.03 18.28
C PRO A 59 2.13 -9.48 17.98
N LYS A 60 2.98 -8.59 17.45
CA LYS A 60 4.42 -8.85 17.37
C LYS A 60 4.88 -9.12 18.79
N THR A 61 5.03 -10.38 19.16
CA THR A 61 5.58 -10.81 20.44
C THR A 61 7.05 -10.41 20.40
N GLY A 62 7.31 -9.16 20.76
CA GLY A 62 8.65 -8.69 21.10
C GLY A 62 9.07 -9.46 22.32
N HIS A 63 9.87 -10.49 22.10
CA HIS A 63 10.56 -11.25 23.13
C HIS A 63 11.38 -10.28 23.98
N ASN A 64 10.89 -9.91 25.16
CA ASN A 64 11.60 -9.17 26.22
C ASN A 64 10.90 -9.39 27.58
N ASP A 65 10.99 -10.61 28.10
CA ASP A 65 10.37 -11.08 29.35
C ASP A 65 10.88 -10.41 30.65
N ASN A 66 11.78 -9.44 30.59
CA ASN A 66 12.35 -8.79 31.78
C ASN A 66 11.76 -7.41 32.11
N THR A 67 10.67 -7.00 31.44
CA THR A 67 10.03 -5.71 31.72
C THR A 67 8.64 -5.94 32.33
N PRO A 68 8.42 -5.68 33.63
CA PRO A 68 7.09 -5.82 34.22
C PRO A 68 6.13 -4.86 33.53
N VAL A 69 5.09 -5.43 32.91
CA VAL A 69 4.02 -4.68 32.25
C VAL A 69 3.21 -3.95 33.32
N ARG A 70 3.56 -2.70 33.61
CA ARG A 70 2.67 -1.80 34.36
C ARG A 70 1.57 -1.36 33.41
N PHE A 71 0.36 -1.88 33.60
CA PHE A 71 -0.81 -1.44 32.85
C PHE A 71 -1.12 0.01 33.26
N ASN A 72 -0.59 0.97 32.51
CA ASN A 72 -0.92 2.37 32.66
C ASN A 72 -1.74 2.78 31.44
N PRO A 73 -3.05 3.08 31.60
CA PRO A 73 -3.92 3.46 30.49
C PRO A 73 -3.49 4.74 29.78
N ASN A 74 -2.58 5.54 30.37
CA ASN A 74 -2.01 6.72 29.75
C ASN A 74 -0.76 6.43 28.89
N VAL A 75 -0.26 5.18 28.83
CA VAL A 75 0.96 4.82 28.07
C VAL A 75 0.69 4.55 26.58
N THR A 76 -0.54 4.23 26.20
CA THR A 76 -0.94 4.09 24.78
C THR A 76 -1.25 5.42 24.11
N VAL A 77 -1.36 6.51 24.88
CA VAL A 77 -1.52 7.86 24.35
C VAL A 77 -0.15 8.31 23.85
N ARG A 78 0.13 8.08 22.56
CA ARG A 78 1.31 8.65 21.90
C ARG A 78 1.26 10.17 22.08
N ALA A 79 2.14 10.69 22.94
CA ALA A 79 2.38 12.12 23.00
C ALA A 79 2.74 12.63 21.59
N SER A 80 2.21 13.81 21.23
CA SER A 80 2.56 14.47 19.97
C SER A 80 4.08 14.47 19.80
N LYS A 81 4.55 13.89 18.70
CA LYS A 81 5.97 13.79 18.39
C LYS A 81 6.56 15.19 18.43
N ARG A 82 7.51 15.43 19.35
CA ARG A 82 8.26 16.67 19.38
C ARG A 82 9.06 16.78 18.09
N GLN A 83 9.08 17.96 17.51
CA GLN A 83 9.92 18.29 16.39
C GLN A 83 11.40 18.07 16.77
N ALA A 84 12.21 17.52 15.86
CA ALA A 84 13.63 17.35 16.10
C ALA A 84 14.31 18.73 16.20
N LEU A 85 15.25 18.89 17.13
CA LEU A 85 15.89 20.18 17.49
C LEU A 85 16.52 20.94 16.31
N GLN A 86 16.83 20.25 15.20
CA GLN A 86 17.45 20.84 14.02
C GLN A 86 16.58 20.78 12.76
N SER A 87 15.34 20.32 12.87
CA SER A 87 14.45 20.35 11.71
C SER A 87 13.92 21.77 11.48
N PRO A 88 13.82 22.24 10.23
CA PRO A 88 13.12 23.48 9.91
C PRO A 88 11.71 23.49 10.50
N PRO A 89 11.15 24.64 10.91
CA PRO A 89 9.80 24.73 11.46
C PRO A 89 8.83 23.93 10.58
N ILE A 90 8.04 23.04 11.19
CA ILE A 90 6.91 22.44 10.48
C ILE A 90 5.89 23.56 10.33
N ILE A 91 6.07 24.37 9.29
CA ILE A 91 5.01 25.23 8.78
C ILE A 91 4.00 24.23 8.25
N GLY A 92 2.97 23.96 9.04
CA GLY A 92 1.87 23.10 8.63
C GLY A 92 1.16 23.76 7.47
N ALA A 93 1.70 23.58 6.26
CA ALA A 93 1.00 23.93 5.05
C ALA A 93 -0.30 23.13 5.10
N SER A 94 -1.41 23.84 5.28
CA SER A 94 -2.71 23.24 5.25
C SER A 94 -2.84 22.49 3.92
N ALA A 95 -3.54 21.36 3.91
CA ALA A 95 -3.80 20.64 2.67
C ALA A 95 -4.46 21.55 1.61
N VAL A 96 -5.09 22.66 2.04
CA VAL A 96 -5.64 23.71 1.18
C VAL A 96 -4.53 24.50 0.47
N GLU A 97 -3.49 24.93 1.18
CA GLU A 97 -2.35 25.67 0.59
C GLU A 97 -1.58 24.82 -0.42
N VAL A 98 -1.31 23.55 -0.10
CA VAL A 98 -0.63 22.62 -1.02
C VAL A 98 -1.47 22.39 -2.27
N ARG A 99 -2.80 22.23 -2.14
CA ARG A 99 -3.70 22.12 -3.29
C ARG A 99 -3.73 23.40 -4.12
N GLY A 100 -3.68 24.57 -3.49
CA GLY A 100 -3.61 25.86 -4.18
C GLY A 100 -2.36 25.99 -5.05
N ILE A 101 -1.19 25.72 -4.47
CA ILE A 101 0.09 25.75 -5.19
C ILE A 101 0.09 24.73 -6.34
N MET A 102 -0.43 23.52 -6.11
CA MET A 102 -0.51 22.49 -7.16
C MET A 102 -1.43 22.94 -8.31
N GLN A 103 -2.59 23.52 -8.01
CA GLN A 103 -3.51 24.01 -9.04
C GLN A 103 -2.92 25.15 -9.86
N GLU A 104 -2.20 26.07 -9.22
CA GLU A 104 -1.50 27.16 -9.91
C GLU A 104 -0.43 26.62 -10.85
N ASN A 105 0.38 25.66 -10.39
CA ASN A 105 1.40 25.01 -11.21
C ASN A 105 0.78 24.28 -12.41
N CYS A 106 -0.32 23.53 -12.22
CA CYS A 106 -1.02 22.88 -13.31
C CYS A 106 -1.50 23.90 -14.36
N LYS A 107 -2.11 25.01 -13.94
CA LYS A 107 -2.56 26.07 -14.87
C LYS A 107 -1.40 26.67 -15.66
N ASN A 108 -0.27 26.92 -15.00
CA ASN A 108 0.94 27.48 -15.63
C ASN A 108 1.57 26.51 -16.64
N ILE A 109 1.51 25.20 -16.37
CA ILE A 109 2.00 24.19 -17.31
C ILE A 109 1.08 24.10 -18.52
N THR A 110 -0.24 24.05 -18.32
CA THR A 110 -1.21 23.99 -19.43
C THR A 110 -1.08 25.20 -20.35
N SER A 111 -1.00 26.42 -19.81
CA SER A 111 -0.86 27.62 -20.63
C SER A 111 0.43 27.64 -21.46
N LYS A 112 1.54 27.11 -20.92
CA LYS A 112 2.80 26.96 -21.66
C LYS A 112 2.68 25.91 -22.77
N ILE A 113 2.02 24.78 -22.51
CA ILE A 113 1.78 23.75 -23.52
C ILE A 113 0.92 24.30 -24.67
N ASP A 114 -0.12 25.07 -24.36
CA ASP A 114 -0.97 25.68 -25.38
C ASP A 114 -0.18 26.69 -26.23
N SER A 115 0.63 27.52 -25.59
CA SER A 115 1.50 28.48 -26.28
C SER A 115 2.50 27.79 -27.21
N LEU A 116 3.13 26.69 -26.76
CA LEU A 116 4.04 25.91 -27.59
C LEU A 116 3.31 25.25 -28.76
N THR A 117 2.10 24.73 -28.53
CA THR A 117 1.27 24.10 -29.56
C THR A 117 0.90 25.10 -30.66
N ILE A 118 0.54 26.33 -30.27
CA ILE A 118 0.25 27.42 -31.21
C ILE A 118 1.52 27.76 -32.00
N SER A 119 2.67 27.92 -31.33
CA SER A 119 3.93 28.27 -31.97
C SER A 119 4.39 27.20 -32.98
N ILE A 120 4.30 25.91 -32.62
CA ILE A 120 4.62 24.82 -33.55
C ILE A 120 3.67 24.84 -34.76
N SER A 121 2.38 25.08 -34.51
CA SER A 121 1.39 25.12 -35.58
C SER A 121 1.60 26.29 -36.54
N SER A 122 2.08 27.45 -36.07
CA SER A 122 2.39 28.59 -36.94
C SER A 122 3.64 28.34 -37.78
N GLU A 123 4.71 27.80 -37.19
CA GLU A 123 5.94 27.45 -37.91
C GLU A 123 5.67 26.40 -38.99
N LEU A 124 4.89 25.36 -38.69
CA LEU A 124 4.52 24.33 -39.66
C LEU A 124 3.68 24.85 -40.83
N LYS A 125 2.91 25.93 -40.64
CA LYS A 125 2.20 26.60 -41.74
C LYS A 125 3.18 27.41 -42.60
N SER A 126 4.10 28.14 -41.98
CA SER A 126 5.10 28.94 -42.68
C SER A 126 6.09 28.11 -43.51
N VAL A 127 6.31 26.83 -43.18
CA VAL A 127 7.19 25.93 -43.95
C VAL A 127 6.47 25.28 -45.15
N LYS A 128 5.13 25.33 -45.20
CA LYS A 128 4.32 24.74 -46.28
C LYS A 128 3.97 25.71 -47.41
N GLU A 129 4.26 27.00 -47.24
CA GLU A 129 4.17 28.05 -48.26
C GLU A 129 5.54 28.29 -48.90
#